data_AF-A0A8S3RNA6-F1
#
_entry.id   AF-A0A8S3RNA6-F1
#
_cell.length_a   1.000
_cell.length_b   1.000
_cell.length_c   1.000
_cell.angle_alpha   90.00
_cell.angle_beta   90.00
_cell.angle_gamma   90.00
#
_symmetry.space_group_name_H-M   'P 1'
#
loop_
_entity.id
_entity.type
_entity.pdbx_description
1 polymer ?
#
loop_
_entity_poly.entity_id
_entity_poly.type
_entity_poly.pdbx_seq_one_letter_code
_entity_poly.pdbx_strand_id
1 'polypeptide(L)'
;MKCTLLLTFVVLLVVCAEDTHAWFGGGGSSRSSSRSSDTSKSSSRSGSSNKNRKSGGGWWGGSRRSSSSRSGSSSVQKQETPKASVIDKVKGAIGGAIDTVKAKTKEAKNYVKGYVNGAKEMHSTYKEMKTVTKQMVKDGKSAKGADKYFHAKANYKAAQHGPGGKAAAKHISDVREAYQTAFQKGKNIVGKVSDKGYNEYAADSAKDQEANRHGQNGGDPNKYRTKDIPDKHKK
;
A
#
# COMPACT_ATOMS: atom_id res chain seq x y z
N MET A 1 -8.13 -5.19 -20.36
CA MET A 1 -7.59 -6.21 -19.43
C MET A 1 -6.24 -6.79 -19.87
N LYS A 2 -5.99 -7.00 -21.18
CA LYS A 2 -4.74 -7.60 -21.68
C LYS A 2 -3.47 -6.73 -21.47
N CYS A 3 -3.56 -5.40 -21.61
CA CYS A 3 -2.38 -4.52 -21.43
C CYS A 3 -1.90 -4.40 -19.97
N THR A 4 -2.80 -4.45 -18.98
CA THR A 4 -2.43 -4.36 -17.56
C THR A 4 -1.65 -5.60 -17.13
N LEU A 5 -2.11 -6.78 -17.54
CA LEU A 5 -1.43 -8.06 -17.34
C LEU A 5 -0.04 -8.05 -17.97
N LEU A 6 0.09 -7.51 -19.19
CA LEU A 6 1.37 -7.43 -19.90
C LEU A 6 2.35 -6.47 -19.21
N LEU A 7 1.88 -5.31 -18.72
CA LEU A 7 2.70 -4.38 -17.96
C LEU A 7 3.15 -4.97 -16.62
N THR A 8 2.25 -5.69 -15.93
CA THR A 8 2.61 -6.43 -14.72
C THR A 8 3.62 -7.52 -15.03
N PHE A 9 3.45 -8.26 -16.12
CA PHE A 9 4.36 -9.35 -16.50
C PHE A 9 5.74 -8.81 -16.90
N VAL A 10 5.81 -7.70 -17.64
CA VAL A 10 7.07 -7.05 -18.02
C VAL A 10 7.78 -6.46 -16.79
N VAL A 11 7.06 -5.77 -15.90
CA VAL A 11 7.67 -5.27 -14.64
C VAL A 11 8.08 -6.43 -13.73
N LEU A 12 7.28 -7.51 -13.66
CA LEU A 12 7.63 -8.71 -12.93
C LEU A 12 8.89 -9.35 -13.52
N LEU A 13 8.99 -9.52 -14.85
CA LEU A 13 10.18 -10.07 -15.51
C LEU A 13 11.41 -9.17 -15.29
N VAL A 14 11.27 -7.85 -15.40
CA VAL A 14 12.38 -6.91 -15.17
C VAL A 14 12.82 -6.88 -13.70
N VAL A 15 11.91 -7.07 -12.74
CA VAL A 15 12.23 -7.11 -11.29
C VAL A 15 12.61 -8.51 -10.80
N CYS A 16 12.18 -9.57 -11.49
CA CYS A 16 12.42 -10.98 -11.14
C CYS A 16 13.59 -11.62 -11.91
N ALA A 17 14.09 -10.99 -12.98
CA ALA A 17 15.23 -11.50 -13.75
C ALA A 17 16.51 -11.62 -12.90
N GLU A 18 16.60 -10.94 -11.76
CA GLU A 18 17.82 -10.93 -10.94
C GLU A 18 17.83 -11.91 -9.76
N ASP A 19 16.70 -12.46 -9.27
CA ASP A 19 16.74 -13.40 -8.12
C ASP A 19 15.37 -14.09 -7.85
N THR A 20 14.99 -15.07 -8.66
CA THR A 20 13.80 -15.92 -8.38
C THR A 20 13.87 -16.60 -7.01
N HIS A 21 15.08 -16.92 -6.53
CA HIS A 21 15.32 -17.54 -5.23
C HIS A 21 15.04 -16.64 -4.01
N ALA A 22 14.96 -15.32 -4.18
CA ALA A 22 14.62 -14.42 -3.07
C ALA A 22 13.12 -14.42 -2.74
N TRP A 23 12.28 -14.78 -3.70
CA TRP A 23 10.82 -14.70 -3.59
C TRP A 23 10.18 -15.99 -3.06
N PHE A 24 10.76 -17.14 -3.42
CA PHE A 24 10.14 -18.46 -3.19
C PHE A 24 10.80 -19.31 -2.08
N GLY A 25 11.93 -18.85 -1.53
CA GLY A 25 12.66 -19.57 -0.49
C GLY A 25 12.19 -19.21 0.92
N GLY A 26 11.22 -19.95 1.46
CA GLY A 26 10.81 -19.78 2.86
C GLY A 26 9.58 -20.60 3.23
N GLY A 27 9.68 -21.92 3.21
CA GLY A 27 8.63 -22.83 3.68
C GLY A 27 9.26 -23.92 4.54
N GLY A 28 9.63 -23.58 5.76
CA GLY A 28 10.15 -24.53 6.76
C GLY A 28 9.08 -24.86 7.78
N SER A 29 8.38 -25.96 7.59
CA SER A 29 7.54 -26.57 8.63
C SER A 29 8.43 -27.21 9.68
N SER A 30 8.24 -26.87 10.97
CA SER A 30 8.80 -27.64 12.08
C SER A 30 7.91 -27.56 13.31
N ARG A 31 7.58 -28.78 13.77
CA ARG A 31 6.70 -29.19 14.87
C ARG A 31 7.00 -28.48 16.19
N SER A 32 5.94 -28.28 16.95
CA SER A 32 5.89 -27.74 18.31
C SER A 32 6.31 -28.78 19.36
N SER A 33 7.09 -28.36 20.34
CA SER A 33 6.98 -28.84 21.71
C SER A 33 6.81 -27.64 22.63
N SER A 34 5.70 -27.64 23.36
CA SER A 34 5.31 -26.64 24.34
C SER A 34 6.11 -26.80 25.64
N ARG A 35 6.60 -25.70 26.19
CA ARG A 35 6.84 -25.61 27.63
C ARG A 35 6.47 -24.22 28.13
N SER A 36 5.33 -24.21 28.81
CA SER A 36 4.77 -23.10 29.59
C SER A 36 5.70 -22.75 30.76
N SER A 37 5.87 -21.45 31.00
CA SER A 37 6.09 -20.94 32.35
C SER A 37 5.47 -19.55 32.45
N ASP A 38 4.47 -19.48 33.32
CA ASP A 38 3.98 -18.26 33.92
C ASP A 38 5.12 -17.49 34.58
N THR A 39 5.04 -16.17 34.56
CA THR A 39 5.27 -15.38 35.78
C THR A 39 4.70 -13.98 35.62
N SER A 40 3.98 -13.62 36.68
CA SER A 40 3.15 -12.46 36.91
C SER A 40 3.90 -11.23 37.43
N LYS A 41 3.16 -10.09 37.48
CA LYS A 41 3.32 -8.88 38.31
C LYS A 41 4.37 -7.86 37.82
N SER A 42 4.17 -6.53 37.92
CA SER A 42 3.08 -5.69 38.46
C SER A 42 3.36 -4.21 38.15
N SER A 43 2.29 -3.39 38.22
CA SER A 43 2.21 -1.98 38.68
C SER A 43 2.93 -0.90 37.82
N SER A 44 2.39 0.29 37.56
CA SER A 44 1.37 1.10 38.26
C SER A 44 0.85 2.25 37.39
N ARG A 45 -0.45 2.61 37.58
CA ARG A 45 -1.07 3.95 37.75
C ARG A 45 -0.43 5.16 37.03
N SER A 46 -1.14 6.14 36.46
CA SER A 46 -2.50 6.67 36.66
C SER A 46 -2.70 7.83 35.68
N GLY A 47 -3.95 8.14 35.29
CA GLY A 47 -4.26 9.44 34.71
C GLY A 47 -5.46 9.45 33.77
N SER A 48 -6.66 9.37 34.35
CA SER A 48 -7.93 9.66 33.69
C SER A 48 -8.05 11.17 33.41
N SER A 49 -8.59 11.57 32.26
CA SER A 49 -9.77 12.47 32.18
C SER A 49 -10.20 12.79 30.76
N ASN A 50 -11.48 13.17 30.67
CA ASN A 50 -12.39 13.07 29.54
C ASN A 50 -12.77 14.47 28.99
N LYS A 51 -13.28 14.49 27.75
CA LYS A 51 -14.25 15.44 27.13
C LYS A 51 -13.86 16.90 26.80
N ASN A 52 -13.83 17.16 25.47
CA ASN A 52 -14.82 17.93 24.69
C ASN A 52 -15.25 19.34 25.15
N ARG A 53 -14.97 20.39 24.35
CA ARG A 53 -15.95 21.27 23.65
C ARG A 53 -15.41 22.67 23.25
N LYS A 54 -15.74 23.04 22.00
CA LYS A 54 -16.21 24.33 21.44
C LYS A 54 -15.65 25.71 21.85
N SER A 55 -15.39 26.49 20.79
CA SER A 55 -15.80 27.88 20.49
C SER A 55 -15.14 29.08 21.17
N GLY A 56 -14.76 30.07 20.34
CA GLY A 56 -14.91 31.50 20.68
C GLY A 56 -13.86 32.46 20.09
N GLY A 57 -14.34 33.51 19.40
CA GLY A 57 -13.67 34.81 19.17
C GLY A 57 -12.84 34.92 17.87
N GLY A 58 -12.94 35.95 17.03
CA GLY A 58 -13.71 37.20 17.05
C GLY A 58 -12.92 38.32 16.32
N TRP A 59 -13.59 39.03 15.39
CA TRP A 59 -13.38 40.43 14.93
C TRP A 59 -12.10 40.75 14.12
N TRP A 60 -12.08 41.52 13.02
CA TRP A 60 -12.70 42.82 12.65
C TRP A 60 -13.24 42.76 11.19
N GLY A 61 -14.20 43.54 10.67
CA GLY A 61 -14.67 44.89 10.99
C GLY A 61 -14.35 45.82 9.80
N GLY A 62 -15.32 46.12 8.92
CA GLY A 62 -15.12 47.02 7.77
C GLY A 62 -16.31 47.18 6.82
N SER A 63 -17.32 47.93 7.25
CA SER A 63 -18.49 48.34 6.46
C SER A 63 -18.16 49.41 5.41
N ARG A 64 -18.73 49.32 4.21
CA ARG A 64 -19.18 50.50 3.44
C ARG A 64 -20.52 50.24 2.76
N ARG A 65 -21.42 51.20 2.99
CA ARG A 65 -22.83 51.27 2.62
C ARG A 65 -23.06 51.45 1.13
N SER A 66 -24.23 50.99 0.73
CA SER A 66 -24.97 51.28 -0.49
C SER A 66 -25.41 52.74 -0.61
N SER A 67 -25.55 53.20 -1.85
CA SER A 67 -26.51 54.23 -2.23
C SER A 67 -27.04 53.94 -3.63
N SER A 68 -28.35 53.77 -3.72
CA SER A 68 -29.13 53.71 -4.94
C SER A 68 -29.33 55.11 -5.55
N SER A 69 -29.24 55.21 -6.87
CA SER A 69 -29.95 56.25 -7.62
C SER A 69 -30.39 55.69 -8.97
N ARG A 70 -31.69 55.85 -9.23
CA ARG A 70 -32.42 55.46 -10.43
C ARG A 70 -32.63 56.75 -11.24
N SER A 71 -32.20 56.78 -12.49
CA SER A 71 -32.65 57.76 -13.48
C SER A 71 -32.50 57.14 -14.86
N GLY A 72 -33.61 57.04 -15.60
CA GLY A 72 -33.61 56.58 -16.97
C GLY A 72 -33.01 57.61 -17.92
N SER A 73 -32.39 57.13 -18.99
CA SER A 73 -32.42 57.81 -20.29
C SER A 73 -32.08 56.79 -21.37
N SER A 74 -32.97 56.69 -22.34
CA SER A 74 -32.86 55.96 -23.59
C SER A 74 -31.75 56.52 -24.48
N SER A 75 -30.84 55.68 -24.98
CA SER A 75 -30.26 55.83 -26.32
C SER A 75 -29.29 54.69 -26.65
N VAL A 76 -29.61 53.98 -27.73
CA VAL A 76 -28.71 53.21 -28.61
C VAL A 76 -28.09 51.96 -27.99
N GLN A 77 -28.77 50.82 -28.21
CA GLN A 77 -28.10 49.52 -28.19
C GLN A 77 -27.06 49.49 -29.32
N LYS A 78 -25.80 49.76 -28.97
CA LYS A 78 -24.67 49.43 -29.83
C LYS A 78 -24.60 47.91 -29.87
N GLN A 79 -24.97 47.35 -31.02
CA GLN A 79 -24.89 45.94 -31.33
C GLN A 79 -23.42 45.50 -31.25
N GLU A 80 -22.96 45.07 -30.07
CA GLU A 80 -21.66 44.44 -29.92
C GLU A 80 -21.66 43.15 -30.73
N THR A 81 -20.68 43.03 -31.61
CA THR A 81 -20.58 41.92 -32.56
C THR A 81 -20.43 40.60 -31.80
N PRO A 82 -21.23 39.55 -32.11
CA PRO A 82 -21.28 38.31 -31.33
C PRO A 82 -20.02 37.42 -31.45
N LYS A 83 -19.01 37.85 -32.20
CA LYS A 83 -17.85 37.03 -32.54
C LYS A 83 -16.83 36.91 -31.39
N ALA A 84 -16.66 37.94 -30.57
CA ALA A 84 -15.70 37.92 -29.45
C ALA A 84 -16.12 36.96 -28.33
N SER A 85 -17.41 36.94 -27.94
CA SER A 85 -17.87 36.08 -26.83
C SER A 85 -17.86 34.59 -27.17
N VAL A 86 -18.08 34.24 -28.44
CA VAL A 86 -18.02 32.84 -28.92
C VAL A 86 -16.57 32.36 -28.92
N ILE A 87 -15.63 33.18 -29.36
CA ILE A 87 -14.20 32.85 -29.37
C ILE A 87 -13.69 32.62 -27.93
N ASP A 88 -14.09 33.44 -26.97
CA ASP A 88 -13.64 33.29 -25.57
C ASP A 88 -14.26 32.06 -24.89
N LYS A 89 -15.52 31.74 -25.18
CA LYS A 89 -16.15 30.47 -24.73
C LYS A 89 -15.45 29.25 -25.32
N VAL A 90 -15.10 29.29 -26.60
CA VAL A 90 -14.37 28.21 -27.28
C VAL A 90 -12.95 28.07 -26.70
N LYS A 91 -12.23 29.17 -26.48
CA LYS A 91 -10.91 29.16 -25.82
C LYS A 91 -10.98 28.61 -24.39
N GLY A 92 -11.99 29.00 -23.61
CA GLY A 92 -12.21 28.47 -22.26
C GLY A 92 -12.51 26.98 -22.25
N ALA A 93 -13.36 26.50 -23.17
CA ALA A 93 -13.67 25.09 -23.32
C ALA A 93 -12.44 24.26 -23.73
N ILE A 94 -11.64 24.76 -24.68
CA ILE A 94 -10.39 24.12 -25.12
C ILE A 94 -9.36 24.11 -23.97
N GLY A 95 -9.22 25.22 -23.24
CA GLY A 95 -8.34 25.32 -22.07
C GLY A 95 -8.71 24.29 -21.00
N GLY A 96 -10.00 24.20 -20.63
CA GLY A 96 -10.49 23.21 -19.66
C GLY A 96 -10.29 21.76 -20.12
N ALA A 97 -10.43 21.49 -21.42
CA ALA A 97 -10.14 20.17 -21.99
C ALA A 97 -8.64 19.83 -21.89
N ILE A 98 -7.76 20.78 -22.20
CA ILE A 98 -6.30 20.60 -22.08
C ILE A 98 -5.89 20.34 -20.63
N ASP A 99 -6.44 21.09 -19.67
CA ASP A 99 -6.13 20.91 -18.26
C ASP A 99 -6.59 19.55 -17.73
N THR A 100 -7.76 19.09 -18.20
CA THR A 100 -8.26 17.74 -17.90
C THR A 100 -7.31 16.67 -18.44
N VAL A 101 -6.83 16.82 -19.68
CA VAL A 101 -5.87 15.87 -20.27
C VAL A 101 -4.53 15.88 -19.52
N LYS A 102 -4.02 17.06 -19.16
CA LYS A 102 -2.80 17.20 -18.35
C LYS A 102 -2.95 16.53 -16.99
N ALA A 103 -4.08 16.73 -16.31
CA ALA A 103 -4.37 16.12 -15.02
C ALA A 103 -4.38 14.59 -15.12
N LYS A 104 -5.13 14.02 -16.07
CA LYS A 104 -5.17 12.57 -16.31
C LYS A 104 -3.79 12.00 -16.68
N THR A 105 -3.01 12.74 -17.46
CA THR A 105 -1.64 12.34 -17.82
C THR A 105 -0.73 12.31 -16.58
N LYS A 106 -0.84 13.31 -15.70
CA LYS A 106 -0.09 13.36 -14.44
C LYS A 106 -0.50 12.23 -13.49
N GLU A 107 -1.79 11.94 -13.37
CA GLU A 107 -2.29 10.81 -12.58
C GLU A 107 -1.77 9.48 -13.11
N ALA A 108 -1.83 9.25 -14.42
CA ALA A 108 -1.29 8.04 -15.04
C ALA A 108 0.23 7.90 -14.80
N LYS A 109 0.99 8.99 -14.95
CA LYS A 109 2.43 9.01 -14.65
C LYS A 109 2.71 8.69 -13.19
N ASN A 110 1.96 9.28 -12.27
CA ASN A 110 2.10 9.03 -10.83
C ASN A 110 1.74 7.59 -10.47
N TYR A 111 0.70 7.02 -11.09
CA TYR A 111 0.33 5.63 -10.92
C TYR A 111 1.46 4.69 -11.34
N VAL A 112 2.01 4.86 -12.55
CA VAL A 112 3.12 4.03 -13.05
C VAL A 112 4.36 4.16 -12.16
N LYS A 113 4.73 5.39 -11.79
CA LYS A 113 5.85 5.64 -10.87
C LYS A 113 5.62 4.94 -9.52
N GLY A 114 4.42 5.08 -8.97
CA GLY A 114 4.04 4.44 -7.71
C GLY A 114 4.09 2.91 -7.80
N TYR A 115 3.66 2.35 -8.93
CA TYR A 115 3.71 0.91 -9.18
C TYR A 115 5.15 0.38 -9.18
N VAL A 116 6.05 1.02 -9.94
CA VAL A 116 7.46 0.63 -10.01
C VAL A 116 8.13 0.76 -8.64
N ASN A 117 7.91 1.86 -7.93
CA ASN A 117 8.45 2.04 -6.59
C ASN A 117 7.90 0.99 -5.61
N GLY A 118 6.59 0.72 -5.66
CA GLY A 118 5.98 -0.33 -4.85
C GLY A 118 6.58 -1.70 -5.11
N ALA A 119 6.82 -2.06 -6.37
CA ALA A 119 7.49 -3.31 -6.73
C ALA A 119 8.92 -3.39 -6.19
N LYS A 120 9.68 -2.28 -6.22
CA LYS A 120 11.01 -2.19 -5.62
C LYS A 120 10.98 -2.39 -4.10
N GLU A 121 10.00 -1.80 -3.39
CA GLU A 121 9.83 -2.01 -1.95
C GLU A 121 9.52 -3.46 -1.61
N MET A 122 8.65 -4.11 -2.39
CA MET A 122 8.35 -5.54 -2.24
C MET A 122 9.63 -6.36 -2.38
N HIS A 123 10.37 -6.18 -3.48
CA HIS A 123 11.61 -6.90 -3.75
C HIS A 123 12.68 -6.66 -2.67
N SER A 124 12.92 -5.41 -2.29
CA SER A 124 13.89 -5.03 -1.26
C SER A 124 13.56 -5.66 0.10
N THR A 125 12.28 -5.62 0.50
CA THR A 125 11.85 -6.18 1.78
C THR A 125 11.96 -7.71 1.81
N TYR A 126 11.74 -8.40 0.68
CA TYR A 126 11.99 -9.85 0.59
C TYR A 126 13.48 -10.19 0.69
N LYS A 127 14.37 -9.39 0.07
CA LYS A 127 15.83 -9.52 0.24
C LYS A 127 16.24 -9.28 1.71
N GLU A 128 15.64 -8.28 2.36
CA GLU A 128 15.82 -8.01 3.78
C GLU A 128 15.41 -9.23 4.63
N MET A 129 14.19 -9.76 4.41
CA MET A 129 13.68 -10.96 5.09
C MET A 129 14.66 -12.13 5.00
N LYS A 130 15.15 -12.45 3.81
CA LYS A 130 16.09 -13.56 3.59
C LYS A 130 17.40 -13.33 4.34
N THR A 131 17.91 -12.10 4.33
CA THR A 131 19.15 -11.75 5.02
C THR A 131 18.98 -11.84 6.53
N VAL A 132 17.89 -11.29 7.05
CA VAL A 132 17.58 -11.26 8.49
C VAL A 132 17.33 -12.66 9.01
N THR A 133 16.50 -13.46 8.35
CA THR A 133 16.21 -14.83 8.78
C THR A 133 17.45 -15.71 8.73
N LYS A 134 18.32 -15.56 7.71
CA LYS A 134 19.62 -16.25 7.66
C LYS A 134 20.51 -15.86 8.83
N GLN A 135 20.56 -14.58 9.20
CA GLN A 135 21.33 -14.12 10.34
C GLN A 135 20.76 -14.66 11.66
N MET A 136 19.44 -14.63 11.83
CA MET A 136 18.77 -15.18 13.01
C MET A 136 19.13 -16.65 13.22
N VAL A 137 19.07 -17.46 12.16
CA VAL A 137 19.44 -18.89 12.24
C VAL A 137 20.92 -19.07 12.59
N LYS A 138 21.82 -18.25 12.02
CA LYS A 138 23.25 -18.27 12.39
C LYS A 138 23.48 -17.93 13.87
N ASP A 139 22.67 -17.03 14.42
CA ASP A 139 22.76 -16.60 15.82
C ASP A 139 22.02 -17.55 16.79
N GLY A 140 21.52 -18.70 16.31
CA GLY A 140 20.74 -19.65 17.12
C GLY A 140 19.33 -19.17 17.49
N LYS A 141 18.80 -18.15 16.78
CA LYS A 141 17.46 -17.58 17.00
C LYS A 141 16.41 -18.19 16.08
N SER A 142 15.14 -18.09 16.47
CA SER A 142 14.03 -18.64 15.70
C SER A 142 13.55 -17.69 14.61
N ALA A 143 13.60 -18.13 13.35
CA ALA A 143 12.97 -17.43 12.22
C ALA A 143 11.46 -17.70 12.10
N LYS A 144 10.88 -18.54 12.97
CA LYS A 144 9.49 -18.98 12.88
C LYS A 144 8.54 -17.80 13.07
N GLY A 145 7.66 -17.57 12.09
CA GLY A 145 6.67 -16.50 12.11
C GLY A 145 7.22 -15.11 11.74
N ALA A 146 8.51 -14.98 11.45
CA ALA A 146 9.10 -13.72 11.04
C ALA A 146 8.64 -13.29 9.63
N ASP A 147 8.26 -14.25 8.79
CA ASP A 147 7.72 -14.06 7.45
C ASP A 147 6.54 -13.08 7.42
N LYS A 148 5.55 -13.23 8.31
CA LYS A 148 4.36 -12.36 8.37
C LYS A 148 4.70 -10.90 8.63
N TYR A 149 5.73 -10.63 9.43
CA TYR A 149 6.25 -9.27 9.62
C TYR A 149 6.72 -8.68 8.30
N PHE A 150 7.53 -9.42 7.53
CA PHE A 150 8.06 -8.92 6.26
C PHE A 150 6.99 -8.82 5.17
N HIS A 151 6.00 -9.71 5.16
CA HIS A 151 4.81 -9.60 4.31
C HIS A 151 4.04 -8.29 4.56
N ALA A 152 3.73 -8.01 5.83
CA ALA A 152 3.07 -6.76 6.21
C ALA A 152 3.95 -5.53 5.92
N LYS A 153 5.26 -5.60 6.22
CA LYS A 153 6.21 -4.49 5.99
C LYS A 153 6.34 -4.15 4.51
N ALA A 154 6.47 -5.16 3.65
CA ALA A 154 6.57 -4.99 2.21
C ALA A 154 5.32 -4.30 1.64
N ASN A 155 4.13 -4.81 2.01
CA ASN A 155 2.86 -4.24 1.57
C ASN A 155 2.63 -2.83 2.13
N TYR A 156 3.02 -2.56 3.38
CA TYR A 156 2.95 -1.24 3.97
C TYR A 156 3.80 -0.23 3.21
N LYS A 157 5.09 -0.55 2.97
CA LYS A 157 6.02 0.32 2.25
C LYS A 157 5.57 0.57 0.82
N ALA A 158 5.16 -0.49 0.12
CA ALA A 158 4.66 -0.37 -1.25
C ALA A 158 3.40 0.51 -1.31
N ALA A 159 2.47 0.36 -0.37
CA ALA A 159 1.26 1.17 -0.30
C ALA A 159 1.51 2.67 -0.06
N GLN A 160 2.65 3.05 0.56
CA GLN A 160 3.03 4.46 0.72
C GLN A 160 3.30 5.16 -0.61
N HIS A 161 3.57 4.41 -1.69
CA HIS A 161 3.78 4.94 -3.03
C HIS A 161 2.46 5.17 -3.80
N GLY A 162 1.34 5.28 -3.10
CA GLY A 162 0.03 5.62 -3.64
C GLY A 162 -0.70 4.45 -4.32
N PRO A 163 -1.73 4.73 -5.15
CA PRO A 163 -2.58 3.70 -5.75
C PRO A 163 -1.80 2.67 -6.59
N GLY A 164 -0.79 3.13 -7.34
CA GLY A 164 0.09 2.25 -8.11
C GLY A 164 0.88 1.31 -7.22
N GLY A 165 1.41 1.81 -6.10
CA GLY A 165 2.16 1.01 -5.13
C GLY A 165 1.29 -0.03 -4.44
N LYS A 166 0.04 0.32 -4.08
CA LYS A 166 -0.97 -0.64 -3.59
C LYS A 166 -1.26 -1.73 -4.61
N ALA A 167 -1.41 -1.38 -5.89
CA ALA A 167 -1.65 -2.35 -6.95
C ALA A 167 -0.44 -3.29 -7.13
N ALA A 168 0.78 -2.77 -7.11
CA ALA A 168 2.00 -3.58 -7.16
C ALA A 168 2.07 -4.57 -5.99
N ALA A 169 1.80 -4.10 -4.77
CA ALA A 169 1.79 -4.93 -3.57
C ALA A 169 0.79 -6.09 -3.69
N LYS A 170 -0.42 -5.81 -4.16
CA LYS A 170 -1.45 -6.83 -4.42
C LYS A 170 -0.99 -7.84 -5.46
N HIS A 171 -0.62 -7.38 -6.66
CA HIS A 171 -0.28 -8.29 -7.75
C HIS A 171 0.91 -9.19 -7.41
N ILE A 172 1.94 -8.64 -6.77
CA ILE A 172 3.12 -9.42 -6.37
C ILE A 172 2.76 -10.46 -5.31
N SER A 173 1.91 -10.08 -4.33
CA SER A 173 1.44 -11.01 -3.29
C SER A 173 0.61 -12.15 -3.90
N ASP A 174 -0.35 -11.82 -4.78
CA ASP A 174 -1.21 -12.80 -5.45
C ASP A 174 -0.40 -13.76 -6.34
N VAL A 175 0.56 -13.23 -7.11
CA VAL A 175 1.44 -14.05 -7.96
C VAL A 175 2.30 -14.99 -7.13
N ARG A 176 2.85 -14.52 -6.00
CA ARG A 176 3.64 -15.37 -5.09
C ARG A 176 2.80 -16.52 -4.54
N GLU A 177 1.58 -16.23 -4.10
CA GLU A 177 0.66 -17.25 -3.58
C GLU A 177 0.30 -18.27 -4.66
N ALA A 178 -0.05 -17.82 -5.87
CA ALA A 178 -0.39 -18.71 -6.97
C ALA A 178 0.79 -19.66 -7.30
N TYR A 179 2.01 -19.13 -7.36
CA TYR A 179 3.20 -19.92 -7.62
C TYR A 179 3.49 -20.94 -6.50
N GLN A 180 3.46 -20.51 -5.24
CA GLN A 180 3.71 -21.40 -4.10
C GLN A 180 2.65 -22.50 -4.01
N THR A 181 1.38 -22.17 -4.27
CA THR A 181 0.28 -23.14 -4.26
C THR A 181 0.45 -24.17 -5.37
N ALA A 182 0.81 -23.74 -6.59
CA ALA A 182 1.10 -24.64 -7.70
C ALA A 182 2.27 -25.57 -7.38
N PHE A 183 3.36 -25.03 -6.81
CA PHE A 183 4.53 -25.82 -6.43
C PHE A 183 4.23 -26.86 -5.34
N GLN A 184 3.50 -26.46 -4.29
CA GLN A 184 3.12 -27.35 -3.19
C GLN A 184 2.13 -28.42 -3.62
N LYS A 185 1.18 -28.08 -4.51
CA LYS A 185 0.28 -29.05 -5.13
C LYS A 185 1.05 -30.06 -5.98
N GLY A 186 2.02 -29.59 -6.78
CA GLY A 186 2.92 -30.48 -7.53
C GLY A 186 3.67 -31.45 -6.63
N LYS A 187 4.26 -30.95 -5.53
CA LYS A 187 4.94 -31.79 -4.52
C LYS A 187 4.01 -32.81 -3.86
N ASN A 188 2.76 -32.43 -3.58
CA ASN A 188 1.77 -33.35 -3.03
C ASN A 188 1.41 -34.46 -4.03
N ILE A 189 1.19 -34.11 -5.30
CA ILE A 189 0.93 -35.08 -6.37
C ILE A 189 2.07 -36.10 -6.51
N VAL A 190 3.33 -35.66 -6.42
CA VAL A 190 4.50 -36.57 -6.50
C VAL A 190 4.90 -37.19 -5.16
N GLY A 191 4.03 -37.14 -4.14
CA GLY A 191 4.25 -37.78 -2.83
C GLY A 191 5.33 -37.13 -1.95
N LYS A 192 5.87 -35.97 -2.34
CA LYS A 192 6.88 -35.21 -1.57
C LYS A 192 6.29 -34.37 -0.43
N VAL A 193 4.98 -34.21 -0.38
CA VAL A 193 4.23 -33.54 0.71
C VAL A 193 2.94 -34.33 0.96
N SER A 194 2.63 -34.66 2.21
CA SER A 194 1.36 -35.32 2.57
C SER A 194 0.18 -34.36 2.48
N ASP A 195 -1.04 -34.88 2.41
CA ASP A 195 -2.26 -34.05 2.38
C ASP A 195 -2.37 -33.18 3.64
N LYS A 196 -1.95 -33.71 4.80
CA LYS A 196 -1.84 -32.92 6.03
C LYS A 196 -0.86 -31.75 5.87
N GLY A 197 0.31 -31.99 5.27
CA GLY A 197 1.30 -30.94 5.00
C GLY A 197 0.81 -29.90 3.99
N TYR A 198 0.03 -30.32 2.99
CA TYR A 198 -0.62 -29.39 2.05
C TYR A 198 -1.69 -28.52 2.73
N ASN A 199 -2.50 -29.11 3.61
CA ASN A 199 -3.51 -28.38 4.38
C ASN A 199 -2.88 -27.38 5.38
N GLU A 200 -1.77 -27.76 6.04
CA GLU A 200 -1.00 -26.86 6.88
C GLU A 200 -0.44 -25.66 6.08
N TYR A 201 0.04 -25.89 4.86
CA TYR A 201 0.45 -24.82 3.95
C TYR A 201 -0.71 -23.88 3.57
N ALA A 202 -1.89 -24.42 3.25
CA ALA A 202 -3.05 -23.59 2.92
C ALA A 202 -3.47 -22.66 4.08
N ALA A 203 -3.41 -23.16 5.32
CA ALA A 203 -3.66 -22.35 6.51
C ALA A 203 -2.60 -21.26 6.73
N ASP A 204 -1.33 -21.53 6.40
CA ASP A 204 -0.25 -20.54 6.49
C ASP A 204 -0.40 -19.45 5.42
N SER A 205 -0.78 -19.84 4.19
CA SER A 205 -1.07 -18.92 3.09
C SER A 205 -2.20 -17.93 3.44
N ALA A 206 -3.25 -18.39 4.13
CA ALA A 206 -4.32 -17.51 4.61
C ALA A 206 -3.82 -16.43 5.59
N LYS A 207 -2.85 -16.76 6.45
CA LYS A 207 -2.24 -15.81 7.41
C LYS A 207 -1.30 -14.84 6.70
N ASP A 208 -0.57 -15.30 5.70
CA ASP A 208 0.27 -14.42 4.87
C ASP A 208 -0.61 -13.38 4.15
N GLN A 209 -1.76 -13.82 3.64
CA GLN A 209 -2.76 -12.94 3.04
C GLN A 209 -3.35 -11.93 4.03
N GLU A 210 -3.60 -12.32 5.28
CA GLU A 210 -3.99 -11.39 6.33
C GLU A 210 -2.92 -10.33 6.59
N ALA A 211 -1.65 -10.75 6.71
CA ALA A 211 -0.53 -9.84 6.92
C ALA A 211 -0.32 -8.88 5.75
N ASN A 212 -0.43 -9.37 4.51
CA ASN A 212 -0.38 -8.55 3.30
C ASN A 212 -1.46 -7.45 3.35
N ARG A 213 -2.72 -7.83 3.61
CA ARG A 213 -3.85 -6.88 3.71
C ARG A 213 -3.66 -5.87 4.83
N HIS A 214 -3.21 -6.31 6.01
CA HIS A 214 -2.95 -5.42 7.14
C HIS A 214 -1.95 -4.33 6.77
N GLY A 215 -0.80 -4.70 6.19
CA GLY A 215 0.20 -3.74 5.73
C GLY A 215 -0.31 -2.82 4.62
N GLN A 216 -0.95 -3.40 3.61
CA GLN A 216 -1.47 -2.65 2.44
C GLN A 216 -2.51 -1.60 2.84
N ASN A 217 -3.29 -1.87 3.89
CA ASN A 217 -4.29 -0.97 4.44
C ASN A 217 -3.69 0.07 5.41
N GLY A 218 -2.37 0.12 5.57
CA GLY A 218 -1.67 1.08 6.42
C GLY A 218 -1.49 0.63 7.88
N GLY A 219 -1.90 -0.59 8.21
CA GLY A 219 -1.68 -1.17 9.53
C GLY A 219 -0.21 -1.29 9.88
N ASP A 220 0.12 -1.23 11.17
CA ASP A 220 1.50 -1.37 11.63
C ASP A 220 2.00 -2.82 11.49
N PRO A 221 3.01 -3.11 10.63
CA PRO A 221 3.65 -4.41 10.52
C PRO A 221 4.21 -4.94 11.83
N ASN A 222 4.56 -4.08 12.80
CA ASN A 222 5.05 -4.52 14.10
C ASN A 222 4.04 -5.40 14.86
N LYS A 223 2.74 -5.39 14.48
CA LYS A 223 1.73 -6.38 14.93
C LYS A 223 2.20 -7.84 14.75
N TYR A 224 2.95 -8.13 13.70
CA TYR A 224 3.43 -9.47 13.36
C TYR A 224 4.90 -9.70 13.72
N ARG A 225 5.56 -8.72 14.36
CA ARG A 225 6.98 -8.80 14.67
C ARG A 225 7.24 -9.81 15.79
N THR A 226 8.15 -10.75 15.55
CA THR A 226 8.65 -11.66 16.59
C THR A 226 9.78 -11.01 17.38
N LYS A 227 9.99 -11.46 18.63
CA LYS A 227 11.02 -10.91 19.54
C LYS A 227 12.44 -11.09 19.01
N ASP A 228 12.65 -12.10 18.16
CA ASP A 228 13.97 -12.46 17.64
C ASP A 228 14.42 -11.60 16.45
N ILE A 229 13.49 -10.87 15.81
CA ILE A 229 13.84 -9.93 14.74
C ILE A 229 14.65 -8.78 15.37
N PRO A 230 15.85 -8.43 14.85
CA PRO A 230 16.64 -7.34 15.42
C PRO A 230 15.96 -5.97 15.29
N ASP A 231 16.12 -5.12 16.30
CA ASP A 231 15.43 -3.83 16.43
C ASP A 231 15.69 -2.84 15.30
N LYS A 232 16.87 -2.88 14.70
CA LYS A 232 17.20 -2.10 13.49
C LYS A 232 16.26 -2.35 12.30
N HIS A 233 15.54 -3.47 12.30
CA HIS A 233 14.61 -3.82 11.22
C HIS A 233 13.16 -3.41 11.50
N LYS A 234 12.88 -2.76 12.65
CA LYS A 234 11.56 -2.18 12.95
C LYS A 234 11.13 -1.21 11.83
N LYS A 235 9.83 -1.17 11.57
CA LYS A 235 9.23 -0.15 10.72
C LYS A 235 9.04 1.11 11.57
#